data_AF-A0A673IMM7-F1
#
_entry.id   AF-A0A673IMM7-F1
#
_cell.length_a   1.000
_cell.length_b   1.000
_cell.length_c   1.000
_cell.angle_alpha   90.00
_cell.angle_beta   90.00
_cell.angle_gamma   90.00
#
_symmetry.space_group_name_H-M   'P 1'
#
loop_
_entity.id
_entity.type
_entity.pdbx_description
1 polymer ?
#
loop_
_entity_poly.entity_id
_entity_poly.type
_entity_poly.pdbx_seq_one_letter_code
_entity_poly.pdbx_strand_id
1 'polypeptide(L)'
;MHMLVKLIFIMAAYQHNIARAGGVCGTPNLIPNTVPVPDLQYYIGDSIRIQCAEGYVRKAGTSNLIRCTEKDGSISWHSDLRLKCIGKSLVCCRDTGHYMTGAQECMTCPPSCFYFSEIVNFQVGPSH
;
A
#
# COMPACT_ATOMS: atom_id res chain seq x y z
N MET A 1 10.20 -49.52 28.21
CA MET A 1 10.79 -48.74 27.11
C MET A 1 9.76 -48.05 26.20
N HIS A 2 8.46 -48.04 26.51
CA HIS A 2 7.42 -47.47 25.64
C HIS A 2 7.04 -46.02 25.99
N MET A 3 7.27 -45.61 27.25
CA MET A 3 6.97 -44.27 27.78
C MET A 3 7.99 -43.21 27.28
N LEU A 4 9.28 -43.57 27.23
CA LEU A 4 10.34 -42.70 26.73
C LEU A 4 10.17 -42.39 25.24
N VAL A 5 9.78 -43.41 24.46
CA VAL A 5 9.51 -43.29 23.01
C VAL A 5 8.34 -42.33 22.75
N LYS A 6 7.26 -42.42 23.54
CA LYS A 6 6.12 -41.49 23.43
C LYS A 6 6.49 -40.04 23.73
N LEU A 7 7.35 -39.81 24.73
CA LEU A 7 7.83 -38.46 25.05
C LEU A 7 8.65 -37.85 23.90
N ILE A 8 9.50 -38.64 23.23
CA ILE A 8 10.28 -38.18 22.07
C ILE A 8 9.35 -37.76 20.91
N PHE A 9 8.30 -38.54 20.61
CA PHE A 9 7.33 -38.20 19.56
C PHE A 9 6.54 -36.93 19.87
N ILE A 10 6.15 -36.71 21.12
CA ILE A 10 5.43 -35.50 21.55
C ILE A 10 6.34 -34.27 21.44
N MET A 11 7.60 -34.38 21.83
CA MET A 11 8.57 -33.29 21.73
C MET A 11 8.89 -32.95 20.26
N ALA A 12 9.00 -33.95 19.36
CA ALA A 12 9.21 -33.71 17.92
C ALA A 12 8.02 -32.97 17.27
N ALA A 13 6.78 -33.28 17.67
CA ALA A 13 5.60 -32.54 17.23
C ALA A 13 5.57 -31.10 17.80
N TYR A 14 6.11 -30.88 19.00
CA TYR A 14 6.20 -29.56 19.62
C TYR A 14 7.31 -28.67 19.00
N GLN A 15 8.37 -29.28 18.48
CA GLN A 15 9.50 -28.58 17.84
C GLN A 15 9.14 -27.90 16.52
N HIS A 16 7.98 -28.20 15.92
CA HIS A 16 7.56 -27.58 14.66
C HIS A 16 7.07 -26.11 14.80
N ASN A 17 6.94 -25.59 16.03
CA ASN A 17 6.40 -24.25 16.29
C ASN A 17 7.43 -23.24 16.85
N ILE A 18 8.70 -23.62 17.05
CA ILE A 18 9.70 -22.78 17.76
C ILE A 18 10.91 -22.41 16.89
N ALA A 19 10.70 -22.23 15.59
CA ALA A 19 11.69 -21.57 14.74
C ALA A 19 10.99 -20.54 13.85
N ARG A 20 10.46 -19.46 14.46
CA ARG A 20 10.27 -18.22 13.70
C ARG A 20 11.66 -17.67 13.44
N ALA A 21 12.26 -18.08 12.33
CA ALA A 21 13.45 -17.44 11.81
C ALA A 21 13.12 -15.96 11.62
N GLY A 22 13.86 -15.08 12.30
CA GLY A 22 13.75 -13.64 12.08
C GLY A 22 14.08 -13.36 10.63
N GLY A 23 13.09 -12.91 9.86
CA GLY A 23 13.24 -12.55 8.47
C GLY A 23 13.29 -11.04 8.27
N VAL A 24 14.08 -10.59 7.31
CA VAL A 24 14.22 -9.18 6.94
C VAL A 24 13.84 -9.01 5.48
N CYS A 25 12.93 -8.08 5.20
CA CYS A 25 12.73 -7.51 3.88
C CYS A 25 13.79 -6.43 3.64
N GLY A 26 14.45 -6.49 2.48
CA GLY A 26 15.29 -5.41 1.98
C GLY A 26 14.48 -4.27 1.37
N THR A 27 15.10 -3.48 0.50
CA THR A 27 14.40 -2.42 -0.24
C THR A 27 13.27 -2.99 -1.14
N PRO A 28 12.05 -2.43 -1.11
CA PRO A 28 10.98 -2.81 -2.03
C PRO A 28 11.34 -2.51 -3.48
N ASN A 29 10.73 -3.26 -4.40
CA ASN A 29 10.87 -2.98 -5.83
C ASN A 29 10.43 -1.55 -6.17
N LEU A 30 11.22 -0.87 -7.00
CA LEU A 30 10.91 0.47 -7.45
C LEU A 30 9.59 0.49 -8.23
N ILE A 31 8.66 1.33 -7.79
CA ILE A 31 7.38 1.55 -8.47
C ILE A 31 7.52 2.82 -9.33
N PRO A 32 6.98 2.86 -10.56
CA PRO A 32 7.03 4.06 -11.37
C PRO A 32 6.35 5.26 -10.69
N ASN A 33 6.97 6.43 -10.80
CA ASN A 33 6.47 7.69 -10.25
C ASN A 33 6.28 7.69 -8.72
N THR A 34 7.13 6.95 -8.00
CA THR A 34 7.18 6.97 -6.52
C THR A 34 8.50 7.53 -6.02
N VAL A 35 8.48 8.03 -4.79
CA VAL A 35 9.70 8.34 -4.04
C VAL A 35 10.40 7.02 -3.68
N PRO A 36 11.72 6.90 -3.90
CA PRO A 36 12.49 5.74 -3.46
C PRO A 36 12.35 5.51 -1.96
N VAL A 37 12.09 4.27 -1.56
CA VAL A 37 12.09 3.88 -0.15
C VAL A 37 13.54 3.79 0.33
N PRO A 38 13.87 4.30 1.52
CA PRO A 38 15.21 4.16 2.09
C PRO A 38 15.62 2.71 2.23
N ASP A 39 16.88 2.42 1.92
CA ASP A 39 17.48 1.10 2.07
C ASP A 39 17.79 0.81 3.54
N LEU A 40 16.77 0.32 4.23
CA LEU A 40 16.78 -0.05 5.64
C LEU A 40 16.38 -1.52 5.78
N GLN A 41 16.73 -2.10 6.93
CA GLN A 41 16.27 -3.42 7.30
C GLN A 41 14.86 -3.33 7.87
N TYR A 42 13.90 -3.98 7.20
CA TYR A 42 12.52 -4.08 7.66
C TYR A 42 12.22 -5.52 8.08
N TYR A 43 11.63 -5.73 9.25
CA TYR A 43 11.35 -7.07 9.77
C TYR A 43 10.00 -7.58 9.29
N ILE A 44 9.79 -8.90 9.36
CA ILE A 44 8.46 -9.49 9.11
C ILE A 44 7.41 -8.81 10.01
N GLY A 45 6.32 -8.34 9.40
CA GLY A 45 5.25 -7.59 10.05
C GLY A 45 5.34 -6.07 9.84
N ASP A 46 6.52 -5.55 9.50
CA ASP A 46 6.70 -4.13 9.21
C ASP A 46 5.86 -3.72 8.01
N SER A 47 5.24 -2.54 8.11
CA SER A 47 4.39 -2.00 7.06
C SER A 47 4.84 -0.58 6.74
N ILE A 48 4.96 -0.27 5.45
CA ILE A 48 5.37 1.07 5.00
C ILE A 48 4.39 1.60 3.95
N ARG A 49 4.33 2.93 3.85
CA ARG A 49 3.52 3.63 2.86
C ARG A 49 4.42 4.26 1.81
N ILE A 50 4.35 3.76 0.59
CA ILE A 50 5.09 4.33 -0.55
C ILE A 50 4.43 5.66 -0.94
N GLN A 51 5.24 6.69 -1.15
CA GLN A 51 4.76 8.00 -1.59
C GLN A 51 4.89 8.13 -3.10
N CYS A 52 3.90 8.75 -3.76
CA CYS A 52 4.05 9.16 -5.15
C CYS A 52 5.04 10.33 -5.24
N ALA A 53 5.82 10.37 -6.32
CA ALA A 53 6.74 11.46 -6.61
C ALA A 53 6.00 12.78 -6.83
N GLU A 54 6.73 13.89 -6.80
CA GLU A 54 6.17 15.21 -7.09
C GLU A 54 5.50 15.23 -8.47
N GLY A 55 4.33 15.87 -8.56
CA GLY A 55 3.51 15.88 -9.78
C GLY A 55 2.62 14.65 -9.95
N TYR A 56 2.66 13.65 -9.05
CA TYR A 56 1.84 12.45 -9.11
C TYR A 56 0.98 12.27 -7.85
N VAL A 57 -0.11 11.53 -8.01
CA VAL A 57 -1.04 11.12 -6.94
C VAL A 57 -1.40 9.65 -7.07
N ARG A 58 -1.82 9.03 -5.95
CA ARG A 58 -2.28 7.65 -5.93
C ARG A 58 -3.59 7.52 -6.72
N LYS A 59 -3.66 6.55 -7.62
CA LYS A 59 -4.92 6.21 -8.31
C LYS A 59 -5.92 5.62 -7.32
N ALA A 60 -7.17 6.09 -7.35
CA ALA A 60 -8.23 5.49 -6.55
C ALA A 60 -8.40 3.99 -6.85
N GLY A 61 -8.75 3.22 -5.82
CA GLY A 61 -8.81 1.75 -5.91
C GLY A 61 -7.46 1.04 -5.88
N THR A 62 -6.35 1.76 -5.66
CA THR A 62 -5.03 1.17 -5.39
C THR A 62 -4.56 1.45 -3.96
N SER A 63 -3.68 0.63 -3.38
CA SER A 63 -3.12 0.87 -2.04
C SER A 63 -1.66 1.27 -2.14
N ASN A 64 -1.25 2.22 -1.30
CA ASN A 64 0.16 2.55 -1.12
C ASN A 64 0.80 1.85 0.09
N LEU A 65 0.03 1.05 0.82
CA LEU A 65 0.49 0.27 1.96
C LEU A 65 1.05 -1.07 1.48
N ILE A 66 2.30 -1.34 1.82
CA ILE A 66 2.93 -2.65 1.64
C ILE A 66 3.35 -3.19 3.00
N ARG A 67 3.42 -4.52 3.14
CA ARG A 67 3.83 -5.21 4.35
C ARG A 67 4.92 -6.23 4.05
N CYS A 68 5.94 -6.28 4.90
CA CYS A 68 6.92 -7.35 4.88
C CYS A 68 6.28 -8.63 5.42
N THR A 69 6.14 -9.64 4.57
CA THR A 69 5.49 -10.90 4.94
C THR A 69 6.33 -12.07 4.50
N GLU A 70 6.33 -13.12 5.32
CA GLU A 70 6.78 -14.44 4.91
C GLU A 70 5.60 -15.21 4.31
N LYS A 71 5.75 -15.67 3.07
CA LYS A 71 4.81 -16.57 2.40
C LYS A 71 5.60 -17.74 1.81
N ASP A 72 5.18 -18.95 2.13
CA ASP A 72 5.79 -20.19 1.63
C ASP A 72 7.32 -20.27 1.83
N GLY A 73 7.81 -19.75 2.96
CA GLY A 73 9.25 -19.69 3.29
C GLY A 73 10.03 -18.60 2.55
N SER A 74 9.36 -17.72 1.79
CA SER A 74 9.96 -16.56 1.14
C SER A 74 9.51 -15.26 1.81
N ILE A 75 10.48 -14.44 2.23
CA ILE A 75 10.24 -13.13 2.84
C ILE A 75 10.28 -12.08 1.76
N SER A 76 9.15 -11.41 1.53
CA SER A 76 9.04 -10.36 0.51
C SER A 76 7.98 -9.32 0.86
N TRP A 77 8.03 -8.20 0.15
CA TRP A 77 7.02 -7.16 0.25
C TRP A 77 5.72 -7.60 -0.42
N HIS A 78 4.63 -7.53 0.34
CA HIS A 78 3.30 -7.87 -0.11
C HIS A 78 2.36 -6.66 -0.06
N SER A 79 1.44 -6.57 -1.01
CA SER A 79 0.34 -5.60 -1.01
C SER A 79 -0.92 -6.25 -1.56
N ASP A 80 -2.06 -5.96 -0.92
CA ASP A 80 -3.37 -6.46 -1.37
C ASP A 80 -3.84 -5.74 -2.64
N LEU A 81 -3.40 -4.49 -2.86
CA LEU A 81 -3.75 -3.70 -4.04
C LEU A 81 -2.50 -3.07 -4.63
N ARG A 82 -2.24 -3.34 -5.92
CA ARG A 82 -1.07 -2.81 -6.63
C ARG A 82 -1.13 -1.29 -6.72
N LEU A 83 -0.17 -0.60 -6.11
CA LEU A 83 -0.03 0.85 -6.18
C LEU A 83 0.11 1.31 -7.64
N LYS A 84 -0.63 2.36 -8.01
CA LYS A 84 -0.40 3.08 -9.27
C LYS A 84 -0.42 4.57 -8.99
N CYS A 85 0.68 5.26 -9.31
CA CYS A 85 0.76 6.71 -9.29
C CYS A 85 0.42 7.26 -10.69
N ILE A 86 -0.41 8.28 -10.74
CA ILE A 86 -0.89 8.96 -11.96
C ILE A 86 -0.64 10.45 -11.83
N GLY A 87 -0.39 11.12 -12.96
CA GLY A 87 -0.09 12.55 -12.96
C GLY A 87 -1.24 13.35 -12.33
N LYS A 88 -0.90 14.38 -11.56
CA LYS A 88 -1.86 15.36 -11.05
C LYS A 88 -2.52 16.03 -12.24
N SER A 89 -3.82 15.80 -12.42
CA SER A 89 -4.62 16.58 -13.35
C SER A 89 -5.16 17.79 -12.61
N LEU A 90 -4.83 18.97 -13.10
CA LEU A 90 -5.50 20.21 -12.72
C LEU A 90 -6.91 20.15 -13.30
N VAL A 91 -7.91 19.93 -12.45
CA VAL A 91 -9.30 20.10 -12.85
C VAL A 91 -9.70 21.49 -12.38
N CYS A 92 -9.85 22.43 -13.31
CA CYS A 92 -10.41 23.74 -13.00
C CYS A 92 -11.94 23.63 -13.11
N CYS A 93 -12.68 23.87 -12.02
CA CYS A 93 -14.16 23.73 -12.01
C CYS A 93 -14.87 24.67 -13.00
N ARG A 94 -14.17 25.68 -13.54
CA ARG A 94 -14.74 26.61 -14.51
C ARG A 94 -15.06 25.95 -15.86
N ASP A 95 -14.37 24.86 -16.21
CA ASP A 95 -14.51 24.24 -17.53
C ASP A 95 -15.60 23.17 -17.60
N THR A 96 -16.15 22.73 -16.46
CA THR A 96 -17.09 21.61 -16.45
C THR A 96 -18.53 22.00 -16.13
N GLY A 97 -18.85 23.12 -15.48
CA GLY A 97 -20.26 23.42 -15.14
C GLY A 97 -20.96 22.32 -14.30
N HIS A 98 -20.19 21.39 -13.73
CA HIS A 98 -20.67 20.22 -13.00
C HIS A 98 -20.17 20.28 -11.57
N TYR A 99 -21.10 20.18 -10.60
CA TYR A 99 -20.80 20.14 -9.17
C TYR A 99 -20.40 18.71 -8.77
N MET A 100 -19.39 18.56 -7.92
CA MET A 100 -18.94 17.26 -7.42
C MET A 100 -19.57 16.96 -6.06
N THR A 101 -20.19 15.79 -5.93
CA THR A 101 -20.66 15.24 -4.65
C THR A 101 -19.78 14.05 -4.27
N GLY A 102 -18.85 14.26 -3.33
CA GLY A 102 -18.06 13.17 -2.76
C GLY A 102 -16.65 13.56 -2.34
N ALA A 103 -16.40 13.44 -1.03
CA ALA A 103 -15.13 13.41 -0.32
C ALA A 103 -14.45 14.74 0.09
N GLN A 104 -14.67 15.06 1.37
CA GLN A 104 -13.73 15.51 2.41
C GLN A 104 -12.80 16.71 2.14
N GLU A 105 -13.17 17.83 2.77
CA GLU A 105 -12.37 19.02 3.13
C GLU A 105 -11.68 19.78 1.99
N CYS A 106 -12.51 20.57 1.31
CA CYS A 106 -12.14 21.67 0.43
C CYS A 106 -11.37 22.76 1.21
N MET A 107 -10.04 22.71 1.23
CA MET A 107 -9.26 23.87 1.67
C MET A 107 -9.35 24.97 0.60
N THR A 108 -9.99 26.08 0.98
CA THR A 108 -10.31 27.21 0.13
C THR A 108 -9.08 28.02 -0.27
N CYS A 109 -8.84 28.17 -1.59
CA CYS A 109 -8.05 29.24 -2.20
C CYS A 109 -8.80 29.81 -3.42
N PRO A 110 -8.71 31.13 -3.72
CA PRO A 110 -9.50 31.80 -4.77
C PRO A 110 -8.79 31.88 -6.14
N PRO A 111 -9.52 32.00 -7.28
CA PRO A 111 -10.74 31.27 -7.65
C PRO A 111 -10.45 30.31 -8.83
N SER A 112 -10.79 29.03 -8.66
CA SER A 112 -11.15 28.06 -9.72
C SER A 112 -10.12 27.09 -10.33
N CYS A 113 -8.98 26.78 -9.70
CA CYS A 113 -8.20 25.60 -10.11
C CYS A 113 -7.88 24.67 -8.91
N PHE A 114 -8.12 23.37 -9.10
CA PHE A 114 -8.02 22.36 -8.05
C PHE A 114 -6.94 21.33 -8.37
N TYR A 115 -6.17 20.95 -7.36
CA TYR A 115 -5.29 19.79 -7.40
C TYR A 115 -5.98 18.61 -6.71
N PHE A 116 -6.38 17.60 -7.47
CA PHE A 116 -6.97 16.39 -6.91
C PHE A 116 -5.88 15.51 -6.27
N SER A 117 -6.05 15.16 -5.00
CA SER A 117 -5.14 14.24 -4.27
C SER A 117 -5.41 12.76 -4.59
N GLU A 118 -6.58 12.42 -5.13
CA GLU A 118 -6.99 11.05 -5.50
C GLU A 118 -7.96 11.07 -6.70
N ILE A 119 -7.54 10.66 -7.91
CA ILE A 119 -8.47 10.59 -9.06
C ILE A 119 -9.40 9.39 -8.84
N VAL A 120 -10.59 9.66 -8.31
CA VAL A 120 -11.73 8.74 -8.28
C VAL A 120 -12.29 8.63 -9.69
N ASN A 121 -12.75 7.44 -10.11
CA ASN A 121 -13.45 7.30 -11.39
C ASN A 121 -14.65 8.27 -11.39
N PHE A 122 -14.57 9.34 -12.17
CA PHE A 122 -15.67 10.30 -12.28
C PHE A 122 -16.78 9.66 -13.11
N GLN A 123 -17.96 9.51 -12.52
CA GLN A 123 -19.19 9.34 -13.31
C GLN A 123 -19.70 10.74 -13.62
N VAL A 124 -19.61 11.13 -14.89
CA VAL A 124 -20.17 12.38 -15.38
C VAL A 124 -21.69 12.23 -15.37
N GLY A 125 -22.36 12.90 -14.43
CA GLY A 125 -23.82 13.07 -14.44
C GLY A 125 -24.22 14.26 -15.31
N PRO A 126 -25.39 14.23 -15.99
CA PRO A 126 -25.84 15.36 -16.79
C PRO A 126 -26.04 16.61 -15.93
N SER A 127 -25.70 17.77 -16.49
CA SER A 127 -26.01 19.09 -15.93
C SER A 127 -27.52 19.31 -16.03
N HIS A 128 -28.11 19.77 -14.93
CA HIS A 128 -29.52 20.17 -14.85
C HIS A 128 -29.63 21.68 -15.06
#